data_AF-A0A3S3NQU1-F1
#
_entry.id   AF-A0A3S3NQU1-F1
#
_cell.length_a   1.000
_cell.length_b   1.000
_cell.length_c   1.000
_cell.angle_alpha   90.00
_cell.angle_beta   90.00
_cell.angle_gamma   90.00
#
_symmetry.space_group_name_H-M   'P 1'
#
loop_
_entity.id
_entity.type
_entity.pdbx_description
1 polymer ?
#
loop_
_entity_poly.entity_id
_entity_poly.type
_entity_poly.pdbx_seq_one_letter_code
_entity_poly.pdbx_strand_id
1 'polypeptide(L)'
;MKLAIKINAVWYFFTFLLYSLYIAQLVNIIQTTNTQKPPLASRSISDLVGEPEVSFALVKNGSTESLFKESKIFAYNKIFESIELKNFFIESYESGLKRVRSDPNFVFVMEQVANDDYQQQLPCDLINIGETVIERGYGLATPIGSHLGLLLNQVLLDLQEEGVLRELRKKWWTKKILCDVSECVFLYKSKFPLGIKNLKPRPHSHI
;
A
#
# COMPACT_ATOMS: atom_id res chain seq x y z
N MET A 1 9.16 -4.76 -64.92
CA MET A 1 9.17 -5.88 -63.95
C MET A 1 9.91 -5.54 -62.64
N LYS A 2 11.20 -5.13 -62.66
CA LYS A 2 11.97 -4.81 -61.43
C LYS A 2 11.41 -3.66 -60.56
N LEU A 3 10.73 -2.67 -61.18
CA LEU A 3 10.14 -1.53 -60.46
C LEU A 3 8.89 -1.92 -59.63
N ALA A 4 8.02 -2.77 -60.21
CA ALA A 4 6.81 -3.25 -59.53
C ALA A 4 7.14 -4.10 -58.30
N ILE A 5 8.20 -4.91 -58.36
CA ILE A 5 8.69 -5.71 -57.23
C ILE A 5 9.16 -4.80 -56.08
N LYS A 6 9.85 -3.70 -56.39
CA LYS A 6 10.30 -2.73 -55.39
C LYS A 6 9.12 -2.01 -54.71
N ILE A 7 8.11 -1.60 -55.48
CA ILE A 7 6.92 -0.93 -54.95
C ILE A 7 6.13 -1.86 -54.02
N ASN A 8 5.95 -3.12 -54.43
CA ASN A 8 5.27 -4.11 -53.59
C ASN A 8 6.05 -4.39 -52.30
N ALA A 9 7.37 -4.51 -52.36
CA ALA A 9 8.20 -4.70 -51.16
C ALA A 9 8.09 -3.51 -50.18
N VAL A 10 8.09 -2.28 -50.68
CA VAL A 10 7.90 -1.07 -49.85
C VAL A 10 6.52 -1.05 -49.20
N TRP A 11 5.46 -1.44 -49.93
CA TRP A 11 4.10 -1.51 -49.39
C TRP A 11 3.95 -2.57 -48.29
N TYR A 12 4.51 -3.77 -48.49
CA TYR A 12 4.49 -4.82 -47.46
C TYR A 12 5.30 -4.43 -46.23
N PHE A 13 6.44 -3.75 -46.40
CA PHE A 13 7.22 -3.26 -45.28
C PHE A 13 6.47 -2.17 -44.49
N PHE A 14 5.83 -1.23 -45.19
CA PHE A 14 5.01 -0.19 -44.57
C PHE A 14 3.82 -0.76 -43.78
N THR A 15 3.07 -1.69 -44.37
CA THR A 15 1.94 -2.36 -43.70
C THR A 15 2.39 -3.21 -42.51
N PHE A 16 3.52 -3.91 -42.60
CA PHE A 16 4.12 -4.63 -41.48
C PHE A 16 4.52 -3.70 -40.33
N LEU A 17 5.11 -2.52 -40.63
CA LEU A 17 5.44 -1.52 -39.62
C LEU A 17 4.17 -0.99 -38.93
N LEU A 18 3.11 -0.68 -39.68
CA LEU A 18 1.84 -0.26 -39.09
C LEU A 18 1.22 -1.34 -38.21
N TYR A 19 1.23 -2.59 -38.67
CA TYR A 19 0.68 -3.71 -37.91
C TYR A 19 1.45 -3.98 -36.62
N SER A 20 2.78 -3.92 -36.67
CA SER A 20 3.61 -4.11 -35.47
C SER A 20 3.44 -2.99 -34.45
N LEU A 21 3.34 -1.73 -34.89
CA LEU A 21 3.03 -0.59 -34.02
C LEU A 21 1.63 -0.68 -33.40
N TYR A 22 0.64 -1.11 -34.18
CA TYR A 22 -0.72 -1.34 -33.69
C TYR A 22 -0.77 -2.42 -32.60
N ILE A 23 -0.10 -3.56 -32.82
CA ILE A 23 0.02 -4.61 -31.81
C ILE A 23 0.74 -4.09 -30.57
N ALA A 24 1.84 -3.35 -30.72
CA ALA A 24 2.60 -2.82 -29.59
C ALA A 24 1.75 -1.89 -28.72
N GLN A 25 0.98 -0.99 -29.33
CA GLN A 25 0.06 -0.10 -28.61
C GLN A 25 -1.06 -0.88 -27.91
N LEU A 26 -1.65 -1.87 -28.60
CA LEU A 26 -2.69 -2.71 -28.03
C LEU A 26 -2.18 -3.55 -26.86
N VAL A 27 -0.98 -4.14 -26.95
CA VAL A 27 -0.34 -4.88 -25.86
C VAL A 27 -0.11 -3.97 -24.65
N ASN A 28 0.37 -2.75 -24.86
CA ASN A 28 0.54 -1.78 -23.78
C ASN A 28 -0.80 -1.41 -23.12
N ILE A 29 -1.85 -1.20 -23.91
CA ILE A 29 -3.21 -0.94 -23.39
C ILE A 29 -3.72 -2.15 -22.61
N ILE A 30 -3.56 -3.38 -23.10
CA ILE A 30 -4.01 -4.58 -22.38
C ILE A 30 -3.24 -4.76 -21.08
N GLN A 31 -1.93 -4.52 -21.08
CA GLN A 31 -1.11 -4.60 -19.87
C GLN A 31 -1.52 -3.55 -18.83
N THR A 32 -1.83 -2.33 -19.26
CA THR A 32 -2.24 -1.22 -18.37
C THR A 32 -3.72 -1.23 -17.99
N THR A 33 -4.60 -1.83 -18.80
CA THR A 33 -6.04 -1.91 -18.50
C THR A 33 -6.40 -3.16 -17.68
N ASN A 34 -5.64 -4.25 -17.81
CA ASN A 34 -5.75 -5.38 -16.88
C ASN A 34 -5.24 -5.03 -15.47
N THR A 35 -4.43 -3.98 -15.33
CA THR A 35 -4.21 -3.32 -14.04
C THR A 35 -5.33 -2.32 -13.77
N GLN A 36 -6.55 -2.82 -13.52
CA GLN A 36 -7.66 -1.95 -13.10
C GLN A 36 -7.37 -1.36 -11.73
N LYS A 37 -7.17 -0.03 -11.70
CA LYS A 37 -6.70 0.78 -10.57
C LYS A 37 -5.32 0.31 -10.06
N PRO A 38 -4.37 1.21 -9.76
CA PRO A 38 -3.24 0.83 -8.94
C PRO A 38 -3.80 0.12 -7.69
N PRO A 39 -3.28 -1.06 -7.30
CA PRO A 39 -3.74 -1.73 -6.09
C PRO A 39 -3.72 -0.71 -4.95
N LEU A 40 -4.64 -0.82 -3.98
CA LEU A 40 -4.63 0.10 -2.83
C LEU A 40 -3.22 0.21 -2.22
N ALA A 41 -2.45 -0.89 -2.24
CA ALA A 41 -1.03 -0.94 -1.89
C ALA A 41 -0.14 0.13 -2.54
N SER A 42 -0.36 0.49 -3.80
CA SER A 42 0.48 1.43 -4.55
C SER A 42 -0.08 2.86 -4.61
N ARG A 43 -1.11 3.17 -3.82
CA ARG A 43 -1.70 4.51 -3.74
C ARG A 43 -1.26 5.21 -2.47
N SER A 44 -1.04 6.53 -2.56
CA SER A 44 -0.79 7.32 -1.37
C SER A 44 -2.09 7.51 -0.59
N ILE A 45 -1.98 7.67 0.73
CA ILE A 45 -3.13 7.99 1.57
C ILE A 45 -3.84 9.26 1.09
N SER A 46 -3.10 10.25 0.59
CA SER A 46 -3.64 11.47 0.00
C SER A 46 -4.59 11.21 -1.17
N ASP A 47 -4.32 10.20 -1.99
CA ASP A 47 -5.17 9.83 -3.13
C ASP A 47 -6.45 9.14 -2.67
N LEU A 48 -6.37 8.39 -1.58
CA LEU A 48 -7.50 7.65 -1.01
C LEU A 48 -8.50 8.55 -0.29
N VAL A 49 -8.08 9.71 0.21
CA VAL A 49 -8.98 10.71 0.83
C VAL A 49 -10.03 11.24 -0.16
N GLY A 50 -9.75 11.16 -1.47
CA GLY A 50 -10.67 11.58 -2.52
C GLY A 50 -11.75 10.55 -2.86
N GLU A 51 -11.60 9.30 -2.45
CA GLU A 51 -12.49 8.21 -2.85
C GLU A 51 -13.58 7.96 -1.79
N PRO A 52 -14.88 8.18 -2.10
CA PRO A 52 -15.97 8.05 -1.12
C PRO A 52 -16.24 6.59 -0.72
N GLU A 53 -15.79 5.63 -1.53
CA GLU A 53 -15.95 4.19 -1.27
C GLU A 53 -14.98 3.67 -0.21
N VAL A 54 -13.87 4.37 0.05
CA VAL A 54 -12.84 3.94 1.01
C VAL A 54 -13.21 4.46 2.40
N SER A 55 -13.23 3.55 3.38
CA SER A 55 -13.52 3.90 4.77
C SER A 55 -12.27 3.71 5.62
N PHE A 56 -11.93 4.73 6.40
CA PHE A 56 -10.80 4.70 7.32
C PHE A 56 -11.27 4.39 8.74
N ALA A 57 -10.36 3.85 9.56
CA ALA A 57 -10.59 3.70 10.99
C ALA A 57 -9.30 3.82 11.79
N LEU A 58 -9.46 4.22 13.05
CA LEU A 58 -8.40 4.44 14.03
C LEU A 58 -8.74 3.74 15.35
N VAL A 59 -7.71 3.43 16.13
CA VAL A 59 -7.90 2.93 17.50
C VAL A 59 -8.35 4.08 18.39
N LYS A 60 -9.43 3.84 19.15
CA LYS A 60 -10.00 4.81 20.08
C LYS A 60 -9.03 5.16 21.20
N ASN A 61 -8.94 6.44 21.54
CA ASN A 61 -8.04 7.02 22.53
C ASN A 61 -6.54 6.70 22.27
N GLY A 62 -6.18 6.44 21.02
CA GLY A 62 -4.80 6.12 20.62
C GLY A 62 -3.96 7.36 20.31
N SER A 63 -2.63 7.21 20.35
CA SER A 63 -1.69 8.26 19.94
C SER A 63 -1.85 8.65 18.45
N THR A 64 -2.30 7.70 17.64
CA THR A 64 -2.65 7.88 16.23
C THR A 64 -3.89 8.77 16.11
N GLU A 65 -4.94 8.55 16.90
CA GLU A 65 -6.14 9.39 16.89
C GLU A 65 -5.80 10.86 17.19
N SER A 66 -5.08 11.11 18.29
CA SER A 66 -4.66 12.46 18.65
C SER A 66 -3.80 13.11 17.55
N LEU A 67 -2.94 12.34 16.90
CA LEU A 67 -2.13 12.82 15.77
C LEU A 67 -3.00 13.26 14.59
N PHE A 68 -4.01 12.48 14.21
CA PHE A 68 -4.87 12.81 13.07
C PHE A 68 -5.77 14.02 13.40
N LYS A 69 -6.18 14.14 14.67
CA LYS A 69 -6.95 15.28 15.17
C LYS A 69 -6.15 16.59 15.23
N GLU A 70 -4.88 16.53 15.64
CA GLU A 70 -4.00 17.71 15.80
C GLU A 70 -3.25 18.10 14.52
N SER A 71 -3.32 17.26 13.48
CA SER A 71 -2.56 17.49 12.26
C SER A 71 -3.00 18.77 11.55
N LYS A 72 -2.08 19.40 10.81
CA LYS A 72 -2.40 20.56 9.94
C LYS A 72 -2.50 20.17 8.47
N ILE A 73 -2.26 18.90 8.16
CA ILE A 73 -2.25 18.39 6.79
C ILE A 73 -3.69 18.12 6.38
N PHE A 74 -4.13 18.77 5.30
CA PHE A 74 -5.51 18.71 4.82
C PHE A 74 -6.02 17.27 4.64
N ALA A 75 -5.18 16.38 4.08
CA ALA A 75 -5.54 14.98 3.87
C ALA A 75 -5.87 14.26 5.20
N TYR A 76 -5.09 14.49 6.25
CA TYR A 76 -5.25 13.80 7.54
C TYR A 76 -6.44 14.33 8.32
N ASN A 77 -6.65 15.65 8.32
CA ASN A 77 -7.84 16.24 8.92
C ASN A 77 -9.12 15.75 8.26
N LYS A 78 -9.14 15.67 6.92
CA LYS A 78 -10.29 15.14 6.19
C LYS A 78 -10.54 13.65 6.46
N ILE A 79 -9.49 12.85 6.67
CA ILE A 79 -9.62 11.46 7.13
C ILE A 79 -10.25 11.43 8.52
N PHE A 80 -9.74 12.24 9.46
CA PHE A 80 -10.27 12.31 10.82
C PHE A 80 -11.75 12.72 10.84
N GLU A 81 -12.13 13.76 10.09
CA GLU A 81 -13.52 14.20 9.95
C GLU A 81 -14.42 13.07 9.41
N SER A 82 -13.96 12.33 8.39
CA SER A 82 -14.69 11.18 7.84
C SER A 82 -14.91 10.07 8.87
N ILE A 83 -13.90 9.82 9.70
CA ILE A 83 -13.96 8.82 10.79
C ILE A 83 -14.92 9.28 11.88
N GLU A 84 -14.85 10.55 12.29
CA GLU A 84 -15.70 11.14 13.32
C GLU A 84 -17.17 11.15 12.90
N LEU A 85 -17.45 11.56 11.65
CA LEU A 85 -18.81 11.56 11.09
C LEU A 85 -19.43 10.16 11.02
N LYS A 86 -18.64 9.13 10.71
CA LYS A 86 -19.09 7.73 10.62
C LYS A 86 -18.96 6.97 11.95
N ASN A 87 -18.36 7.59 12.97
CA ASN A 87 -18.01 6.97 14.26
C ASN A 87 -17.22 5.66 14.11
N PHE A 88 -16.27 5.60 13.17
CA PHE A 88 -15.47 4.40 12.86
C PHE A 88 -14.22 4.28 13.76
N PHE A 89 -14.46 4.22 15.07
CA PHE A 89 -13.43 3.94 16.05
C PHE A 89 -13.39 2.45 16.39
N ILE A 90 -12.18 1.92 16.50
CA ILE A 90 -11.92 0.52 16.83
C ILE A 90 -11.35 0.44 18.24
N GLU A 91 -11.78 -0.56 19.02
CA GLU A 91 -11.31 -0.74 20.39
C GLU A 91 -9.96 -1.47 20.49
N SER A 92 -9.67 -2.40 19.55
CA SER A 92 -8.46 -3.22 19.56
C SER A 92 -7.93 -3.50 18.16
N TYR A 93 -6.61 -3.76 18.04
CA TYR A 93 -6.01 -4.12 16.75
C TYR A 93 -6.66 -5.35 16.13
N GLU A 94 -7.01 -6.37 16.91
CA GLU A 94 -7.65 -7.60 16.40
C GLU A 94 -9.01 -7.32 15.75
N SER A 95 -9.84 -6.47 16.37
CA SER A 95 -11.13 -6.07 15.81
C SER A 95 -10.96 -5.31 14.50
N GLY A 96 -9.94 -4.43 14.43
CA GLY A 96 -9.62 -3.69 13.21
C GLY A 96 -9.16 -4.59 12.08
N LEU A 97 -8.25 -5.53 12.37
CA LEU A 97 -7.76 -6.51 11.39
C LEU A 97 -8.87 -7.42 10.88
N LYS A 98 -9.76 -7.89 11.77
CA LYS A 98 -10.94 -8.68 11.36
C LYS A 98 -11.85 -7.90 10.42
N ARG A 99 -11.99 -6.58 10.65
CA ARG A 99 -12.79 -5.72 9.78
C ARG A 99 -12.14 -5.52 8.41
N VAL A 100 -10.84 -5.25 8.36
CA VAL A 100 -10.06 -5.16 7.11
C VAL A 100 -10.21 -6.44 6.28
N ARG A 101 -10.15 -7.60 6.92
CA ARG A 101 -10.35 -8.89 6.22
C ARG A 101 -11.76 -9.09 5.68
N SER A 102 -12.75 -8.47 6.32
CA SER A 102 -14.17 -8.61 5.93
C SER A 102 -14.58 -7.63 4.82
N ASP A 103 -13.94 -6.46 4.77
CA ASP A 103 -14.30 -5.37 3.87
C ASP A 103 -13.07 -4.91 3.07
N PRO A 104 -13.01 -5.19 1.75
CA PRO A 104 -11.85 -4.87 0.92
C PRO A 104 -11.62 -3.35 0.72
N ASN A 105 -12.61 -2.51 1.02
CA ASN A 105 -12.51 -1.06 0.91
C ASN A 105 -12.26 -0.37 2.26
N PHE A 106 -11.97 -1.17 3.29
CA PHE A 106 -11.70 -0.68 4.64
C PHE A 106 -10.20 -0.58 4.91
N VAL A 107 -9.76 0.61 5.32
CA VAL A 107 -8.37 0.91 5.62
C VAL A 107 -8.24 1.15 7.12
N PHE A 108 -7.47 0.29 7.77
CA PHE A 108 -7.14 0.45 9.18
C PHE A 108 -5.77 1.08 9.33
N VAL A 109 -5.70 2.21 10.02
CA VAL A 109 -4.44 2.93 10.24
C VAL A 109 -3.87 2.52 11.60
N MET A 110 -2.66 1.97 11.59
CA MET A 110 -1.93 1.52 12.78
C MET A 110 -0.43 1.85 12.68
N GLU A 111 0.30 1.60 13.77
CA GLU A 111 1.75 1.78 13.81
C GLU A 111 2.48 0.81 12.88
N GLN A 112 3.49 1.31 12.14
CA GLN A 112 4.20 0.53 11.12
C GLN A 112 4.77 -0.79 11.68
N VAL A 113 5.35 -0.78 12.88
CA VAL A 113 5.96 -1.97 13.48
C VAL A 113 4.93 -3.08 13.75
N ALA A 114 3.70 -2.71 14.13
CA ALA A 114 2.61 -3.67 14.30
C ALA A 114 2.13 -4.17 12.93
N ASN A 115 1.99 -3.25 11.97
CA ASN A 115 1.54 -3.57 10.62
C ASN A 115 2.49 -4.58 9.93
N ASP A 116 3.80 -4.35 10.01
CA ASP A 116 4.82 -5.24 9.43
C ASP A 116 4.80 -6.64 10.06
N ASP A 117 4.49 -6.75 11.36
CA ASP A 117 4.35 -8.03 12.04
C ASP A 117 3.09 -8.78 11.58
N TYR A 118 1.94 -8.10 11.54
CA TYR A 118 0.68 -8.72 11.09
C TYR A 118 0.68 -9.10 9.62
N GLN A 119 1.34 -8.33 8.76
CA GLN A 119 1.48 -8.64 7.34
C GLN A 119 2.27 -9.95 7.11
N GLN A 120 3.23 -10.25 7.98
CA GLN A 120 4.07 -11.45 7.86
C GLN A 120 3.43 -12.71 8.46
N GLN A 121 2.25 -12.58 9.07
CA GLN A 121 1.50 -13.69 9.65
C GLN A 121 0.51 -14.30 8.65
N LEU A 122 0.29 -15.61 8.77
CA LEU A 122 -0.74 -16.31 8.01
C LEU A 122 -2.14 -15.75 8.37
N PRO A 123 -3.07 -15.64 7.39
CA PRO A 123 -3.03 -16.19 6.03
C PRO A 123 -2.50 -15.24 4.93
N CYS A 124 -1.62 -14.28 5.25
CA CYS A 124 -0.99 -13.38 4.25
C CYS A 124 -2.01 -12.55 3.46
N ASP A 125 -3.13 -12.21 4.08
CA ASP A 125 -4.28 -11.53 3.47
C ASP A 125 -4.27 -10.01 3.65
N LEU A 126 -3.24 -9.48 4.31
CA LEU A 126 -3.07 -8.06 4.61
C LEU A 126 -1.97 -7.47 3.72
N ILE A 127 -2.17 -6.20 3.33
CA ILE A 127 -1.21 -5.45 2.53
C ILE A 127 -1.03 -4.05 3.12
N ASN A 128 0.20 -3.56 3.07
CA ASN A 128 0.50 -2.18 3.42
C ASN A 128 0.11 -1.26 2.27
N ILE A 129 -0.48 -0.12 2.62
CA ILE A 129 -0.95 0.88 1.67
C ILE A 129 -0.04 2.10 1.71
N GLY A 130 0.59 2.39 0.58
CA GLY A 130 1.42 3.57 0.40
C GLY A 130 2.65 3.58 1.31
N GLU A 131 3.13 4.79 1.59
CA GLU A 131 4.27 5.03 2.47
C GLU A 131 3.83 5.34 3.90
N THR A 132 4.74 5.18 4.84
CA THR A 132 4.53 5.56 6.24
C THR A 132 4.14 7.03 6.33
N VAL A 133 2.95 7.26 6.86
CA VAL A 133 2.32 8.58 6.97
C VAL A 133 3.20 9.56 7.74
N ILE A 134 3.69 9.10 8.90
CA ILE A 134 4.51 9.88 9.83
C ILE A 134 5.51 8.93 10.49
N GLU A 135 6.78 9.32 10.48
CA GLU A 135 7.83 8.60 11.21
C GLU A 135 7.72 8.90 12.72
N ARG A 136 7.57 7.85 13.52
CA ARG A 136 7.64 7.93 14.99
C ARG A 136 8.52 6.82 15.53
N GLY A 137 9.15 7.10 16.66
CA GLY A 137 9.99 6.16 17.40
C GLY A 137 9.43 5.85 18.78
N TYR A 138 9.73 4.66 19.28
CA TYR A 138 9.49 4.30 20.68
C TYR A 138 10.63 4.79 21.56
N GLY A 139 10.30 5.23 22.77
CA GLY A 139 11.27 5.69 23.76
C GLY A 139 10.98 5.09 25.14
N LEU A 140 12.02 5.03 25.98
CA LEU A 140 11.90 4.62 27.37
C LEU A 140 11.52 5.84 28.22
N ALA A 141 10.32 5.81 28.81
CA ALA A 141 9.85 6.89 29.67
C ALA A 141 10.35 6.70 31.11
N THR A 142 10.84 7.78 31.72
CA THR A 142 11.19 7.83 33.15
C THR A 142 10.45 8.99 33.82
N PRO A 143 10.21 8.93 35.15
CA PRO A 143 9.64 10.05 35.87
C PRO A 143 10.50 11.31 35.70
N ILE A 144 9.85 12.47 35.58
CA ILE A 144 10.53 13.76 35.44
C ILE A 144 11.44 13.98 36.65
N GLY A 145 12.71 14.30 36.38
CA GLY A 145 13.73 14.50 37.42
C GLY A 145 14.44 13.23 37.91
N SER A 146 14.13 12.05 37.35
CA SER A 146 14.84 10.82 37.70
C SER A 146 16.27 10.79 37.15
N HIS A 147 17.23 10.37 37.98
CA HIS A 147 18.62 10.15 37.56
C HIS A 147 18.75 9.04 36.49
N LEU A 148 17.77 8.13 36.42
CA LEU A 148 17.75 7.03 35.46
C LEU A 148 17.62 7.50 34.01
N GLY A 149 17.04 8.68 33.75
CA GLY A 149 16.84 9.17 32.39
C GLY A 149 18.15 9.32 31.62
N LEU A 150 19.16 9.94 32.24
CA LEU A 150 20.48 10.14 31.63
C LEU A 150 21.23 8.81 31.45
N LEU A 151 21.22 7.96 32.47
CA LEU A 151 21.90 6.66 32.43
C LEU A 151 21.30 5.75 31.34
N LEU A 152 19.98 5.65 31.27
CA LEU A 152 19.30 4.85 30.25
C LEU A 152 19.54 5.38 28.84
N ASN A 153 19.57 6.71 28.68
CA ASN A 153 19.83 7.30 27.37
C ASN A 153 21.26 7.01 26.89
N GLN A 154 22.26 7.07 27.79
CA GLN A 154 23.64 6.72 27.46
C GLN A 154 23.75 5.24 27.05
N VAL A 155 23.22 4.32 27.87
CA VAL A 155 23.26 2.88 27.54
C VAL A 155 22.51 2.58 26.24
N LEU A 156 21.41 3.27 25.97
CA LEU A 156 20.65 3.07 24.74
C LEU A 156 21.45 3.48 23.50
N LEU A 157 22.22 4.58 23.59
CA LEU A 157 23.12 5.01 22.52
C LEU A 157 24.25 3.99 22.30
N ASP A 158 24.88 3.52 23.38
CA ASP A 158 25.92 2.50 23.30
C ASP A 158 25.40 1.22 22.59
N LEU A 159 24.21 0.74 22.97
CA LEU A 159 23.56 -0.42 22.34
C LEU A 159 23.19 -0.17 20.86
N GLN A 160 22.92 1.08 20.48
CA GLN A 160 22.64 1.46 19.10
C GLN A 160 23.92 1.47 18.26
N GLU A 161 25.01 2.04 18.78
CA GLU A 161 26.32 2.10 18.13
C GLU A 161 26.94 0.71 17.94
N GLU A 162 26.84 -0.15 18.97
CA GLU A 162 27.25 -1.55 18.90
C GLU A 162 26.37 -2.37 17.94
N GLY A 163 25.20 -1.86 17.56
CA GLY A 163 24.27 -2.52 16.65
C GLY A 163 23.41 -3.61 17.30
N VAL A 164 23.44 -3.75 18.63
CA VAL A 164 22.65 -4.74 19.38
C VAL A 164 21.16 -4.56 19.12
N LEU A 165 20.67 -3.31 19.09
CA LEU A 165 19.26 -3.03 18.78
C LEU A 165 18.85 -3.52 17.38
N ARG A 166 19.75 -3.43 16.40
CA ARG A 166 19.52 -3.92 15.03
C ARG A 166 19.47 -5.45 15.01
N GLU A 167 20.32 -6.12 15.77
CA GLU A 167 20.28 -7.58 15.90
C GLU A 167 18.99 -8.07 16.57
N LEU A 168 18.56 -7.38 17.64
CA LEU A 168 17.29 -7.66 18.30
C LEU A 168 16.11 -7.48 17.34
N ARG A 169 16.08 -6.39 16.56
CA ARG A 169 15.06 -6.16 15.55
C ARG A 169 15.01 -7.30 14.53
N LYS A 170 16.17 -7.71 14.02
CA LYS A 170 16.27 -8.84 13.08
C LYS A 170 15.80 -10.16 13.69
N LYS A 171 16.11 -10.39 14.97
CA LYS A 171 15.72 -11.61 15.70
C LYS A 171 14.21 -11.72 15.85
N TRP A 172 13.53 -10.62 16.16
CA TRP A 172 12.10 -10.64 16.50
C TRP A 172 11.17 -10.43 15.31
N TRP A 173 11.59 -9.67 14.28
CA TRP A 173 10.76 -9.41 13.10
C TRP A 173 11.20 -10.19 11.85
N THR A 174 12.49 -10.28 11.53
CA THR A 174 12.91 -10.87 10.23
C THR A 174 12.84 -12.40 10.18
N LYS A 175 12.93 -13.10 11.32
CA LYS A 175 12.91 -14.57 11.35
C LYS A 175 11.51 -15.18 11.28
N LYS A 176 10.45 -14.37 11.39
CA LYS A 176 9.04 -14.83 11.46
C LYS A 176 8.26 -14.64 10.16
N ILE A 177 8.96 -14.54 9.03
CA ILE A 177 8.29 -14.42 7.73
C ILE A 177 7.64 -15.77 7.40
N LEU A 178 6.34 -15.89 7.68
CA LEU A 178 5.53 -17.05 7.28
C LEU A 178 4.96 -16.87 5.88
N CYS A 179 4.90 -15.63 5.41
CA CYS A 179 4.40 -15.22 4.10
C CYS A 179 5.56 -14.86 3.18
N ASP A 180 5.85 -15.67 2.16
CA ASP A 180 6.80 -15.25 1.13
C ASP A 180 6.16 -14.15 0.28
N VAL A 181 6.78 -12.97 0.25
CA VAL A 181 6.32 -11.81 -0.51
C VAL A 181 6.21 -12.13 -2.01
N SER A 182 6.94 -13.14 -2.49
CA SER A 182 6.83 -13.66 -3.86
C SER A 182 5.44 -14.26 -4.16
N GLU A 183 4.78 -14.83 -3.15
CA GLU A 183 3.47 -15.48 -3.27
C GLU A 183 2.34 -14.43 -3.40
N CYS A 184 2.45 -13.26 -2.74
CA CYS A 184 1.51 -12.15 -2.91
C CYS A 184 1.49 -11.59 -4.34
N VAL A 185 2.64 -11.52 -5.01
CA VAL A 185 2.72 -11.12 -6.43
C VAL A 185 2.05 -12.18 -7.32
N PHE A 186 2.21 -13.46 -6.99
CA PHE A 186 1.58 -14.57 -7.71
C PHE A 186 0.06 -14.64 -7.50
N LEU A 187 -0.44 -14.40 -6.28
CA LEU A 187 -1.89 -14.35 -5.98
C LEU A 187 -2.58 -13.20 -6.71
N TYR A 188 -1.93 -12.04 -6.83
CA TYR A 188 -2.44 -10.93 -7.64
C TYR A 188 -2.52 -11.31 -9.13
N LYS A 189 -1.49 -11.99 -9.65
CA LYS A 189 -1.46 -12.47 -11.05
C LYS A 189 -2.48 -13.57 -11.33
N SER A 190 -2.73 -14.46 -10.37
CA SER A 190 -3.64 -15.60 -10.55
C SER A 190 -5.12 -15.23 -10.39
N LYS A 191 -5.42 -14.18 -9.61
CA LYS A 191 -6.79 -13.68 -9.39
C LYS A 191 -7.35 -12.89 -10.58
N PHE A 192 -6.48 -12.42 -11.49
CA PHE A 192 -6.86 -11.76 -12.74
C PHE A 192 -6.31 -12.52 -13.96
N PRO A 193 -6.84 -13.72 -14.27
CA PRO A 193 -6.57 -14.35 -15.55
C PRO A 193 -7.13 -13.46 -16.67
N LEU A 194 -6.50 -13.50 -17.85
CA LEU A 194 -6.94 -12.83 -19.09
C LEU A 194 -8.39 -13.24 -19.43
N GLY A 195 -9.35 -12.55 -18.83
CA GLY A 195 -10.77 -12.83 -18.97
C GLY A 195 -11.35 -12.03 -20.12
N ILE A 196 -12.12 -12.71 -20.98
CA ILE A 196 -12.87 -12.16 -22.14
C ILE A 196 -13.79 -10.97 -21.76
N LYS A 197 -14.01 -10.72 -20.46
CA LYS A 197 -14.79 -9.60 -19.92
C LYS A 197 -14.15 -8.21 -20.13
N ASN A 198 -12.84 -8.13 -20.37
CA ASN A 198 -12.14 -6.85 -20.61
C ASN A 198 -12.27 -6.31 -22.05
N LEU A 199 -12.97 -7.03 -22.94
CA LEU A 199 -13.24 -6.60 -24.32
C LEU A 199 -14.50 -5.72 -24.46
N LYS A 200 -15.19 -5.36 -23.37
CA LYS A 200 -16.37 -4.50 -23.45
C LYS A 200 -15.93 -3.03 -23.45
N PRO A 201 -16.15 -2.26 -24.53
CA PRO A 201 -15.86 -0.82 -24.51
C PRO A 201 -16.68 -0.16 -23.39
N ARG A 202 -16.03 0.68 -22.58
CA ARG A 202 -16.74 1.51 -21.59
C ARG A 202 -17.69 2.45 -22.34
N PRO A 203 -18.94 2.61 -21.90
CA PRO A 203 -19.78 3.67 -22.42
C PRO A 203 -19.14 5.01 -22.05
N HIS A 204 -18.94 5.87 -23.05
CA HIS A 204 -18.56 7.26 -22.84
C HIS A 204 -19.63 7.92 -21.96
N SER A 205 -19.24 8.36 -20.76
CA SER A 205 -20.03 9.29 -19.97
C SER A 205 -20.01 10.63 -20.69
N HIS A 206 -21.17 11.04 -21.20
CA HIS A 206 -21.42 12.43 -21.61
C HIS A 206 -21.25 13.35 -20.40
N ILE A 207 -20.20 14.16 -20.38
CA ILE A 207 -20.23 15.61 -20.09
C ILE A 207 -19.14 16.24 -20.96
#